data_AF-A0A453R6D8-F1
#
_entry.id   AF-A0A453R6D8-F1
#
_cell.length_a   1.000
_cell.length_b   1.000
_cell.length_c   1.000
_cell.angle_alpha   90.00
_cell.angle_beta   90.00
_cell.angle_gamma   90.00
#
_symmetry.space_group_name_H-M   'P 1'
#
loop_
_entity.id
_entity.type
_entity.pdbx_description
1 polymer ?
#
loop_
_entity_poly.entity_id
_entity_poly.type
_entity_poly.pdbx_seq_one_letter_code
_entity_poly.pdbx_strand_id
1 'polypeptide(L)'
;LRSAAHYPLHSPLLGYSPVPPTPPDGRRPPVPAVRAAPGRVRRPALTLLLLASLAFLLSSAPAAASSRSSASSPPSRLAAIRRHAADHAAVLAAYAAHARKLKEASAAQSLSFSALSSDLSALSSRLASRGPLPEDARRPLEKEARERIKHARLLAADSKEGFDTQSKIQKLSDTVFAVGEQLARSRRAGRMSSRIAAGSTPKSLHCLAMRLLEARLAKSSAFADDPDPSPAFEDPSLYHYAIFSDNVLAVSVVIASATRAAADPSRHVFHVVTAPMYLPAFRVWFARRPPPLGVHVQLIAYSDFPFLNASSSPVFRQIEAGKRDVTLVDYLRFYLPDMFPALQRVVLLEDDVVVQKDLAALWHVDLDGKVNGAVEMCFGGFRRYRKYLNFTQAIVRDRFSPSACAWEYGVNVFDLEAWRRDGCTDLFHQYMELNVDGALWDPTSVLPAGLMTFYGNTKPLDKSWHVMGLGYNPSISPEVIRGAAVIHFNGNMKPWLDVAFNQYKALWTKHVDTEMEFLTLCNFGL
;
A
#
# COMPACT_ATOMS: atom_id res chain seq x y z
N LEU A 1 -23.94 29.64 -15.16
CA LEU A 1 -23.16 30.24 -14.04
C LEU A 1 -23.99 30.16 -12.77
N ARG A 2 -23.44 29.55 -11.71
CA ARG A 2 -24.06 29.06 -10.46
C ARG A 2 -24.65 27.64 -10.51
N SER A 3 -23.81 26.66 -10.19
CA SER A 3 -24.12 25.67 -9.15
C SER A 3 -22.78 25.08 -8.69
N ALA A 4 -22.33 25.51 -7.51
CA ALA A 4 -21.15 24.97 -6.85
C ALA A 4 -21.63 23.83 -5.93
N ALA A 5 -21.07 22.64 -6.11
CA ALA A 5 -21.35 21.48 -5.28
C ALA A 5 -20.81 21.71 -3.86
N HIS A 6 -21.71 21.79 -2.89
CA HIS A 6 -21.41 21.71 -1.46
C HIS A 6 -21.24 20.24 -1.07
N TYR A 7 -20.04 19.85 -0.64
CA TYR A 7 -19.81 18.61 0.11
C TYR A 7 -19.88 18.94 1.62
N PRO A 8 -20.77 18.31 2.41
CA PRO A 8 -20.70 18.39 3.86
C PRO A 8 -19.74 17.32 4.40
N LEU A 9 -18.60 17.76 4.93
CA LEU A 9 -17.74 16.97 5.82
C LEU A 9 -18.37 16.95 7.22
N HIS A 10 -19.04 15.86 7.59
CA HIS A 10 -19.35 15.56 8.98
C HIS A 10 -19.14 14.07 9.27
N SER A 11 -18.12 13.76 10.06
CA SER A 11 -17.99 12.48 10.78
C SER A 11 -18.07 12.78 12.29
N PRO A 12 -18.91 12.09 13.07
CA PRO A 12 -18.87 12.20 14.52
C PRO A 12 -17.71 11.35 15.08
N LEU A 13 -16.92 11.99 15.94
CA LEU A 13 -15.93 11.37 16.81
C LEU A 13 -16.65 10.54 17.87
N LEU A 14 -16.45 9.22 17.88
CA LEU A 14 -16.79 8.38 19.03
C LEU A 14 -15.52 8.06 19.81
N GLY A 15 -15.45 8.64 21.02
CA GLY A 15 -14.40 8.40 22.00
C GLY A 15 -14.52 7.02 22.63
N TYR A 16 -13.39 6.34 22.76
CA TYR A 16 -13.25 5.14 23.58
C TYR A 16 -12.85 5.54 24.99
N SER A 17 -13.71 5.28 25.98
CA SER A 17 -13.34 5.23 27.40
C SER A 17 -12.89 3.82 27.78
N PRO A 18 -11.80 3.66 28.55
CA PRO A 18 -11.35 2.36 29.03
C PRO A 18 -12.04 1.97 30.36
N VAL A 19 -12.46 0.71 30.45
CA VAL A 19 -12.97 0.07 31.69
C VAL A 19 -11.78 -0.54 32.47
N PRO A 20 -11.72 -0.43 33.82
CA PRO A 20 -10.56 -0.83 34.62
C PRO A 20 -10.53 -2.34 34.96
N PRO A 21 -9.38 -2.88 35.43
CA PRO A 21 -9.25 -4.28 35.83
C PRO A 21 -9.54 -4.48 37.34
N THR A 22 -10.11 -5.63 37.70
CA THR A 22 -10.16 -6.16 39.08
C THR A 22 -9.23 -7.38 39.25
N PRO A 23 -8.75 -7.66 40.48
CA PRO A 23 -7.53 -8.43 40.76
C PRO A 23 -7.81 -9.89 41.25
N PRO A 24 -6.78 -10.70 41.61
CA PRO A 24 -6.77 -12.16 41.42
C PRO A 24 -7.02 -12.99 42.69
N ASP A 25 -7.38 -14.26 42.47
CA ASP A 25 -7.19 -15.41 43.38
C ASP A 25 -6.90 -16.63 42.47
N GLY A 26 -5.99 -17.57 42.70
CA GLY A 26 -5.27 -17.98 43.89
C GLY A 26 -5.19 -19.52 43.84
N ARG A 27 -3.96 -20.07 43.84
CA ARG A 27 -3.55 -21.47 44.12
C ARG A 27 -3.32 -22.44 42.94
N ARG A 28 -2.03 -22.74 42.67
CA ARG A 28 -1.48 -24.10 42.55
C ARG A 28 -0.07 -24.19 43.20
N PRO A 29 0.29 -25.30 43.87
CA PRO A 29 1.60 -25.53 44.52
C PRO A 29 2.54 -26.44 43.66
N PRO A 30 3.66 -26.97 44.17
CA PRO A 30 4.97 -26.34 44.31
C PRO A 30 6.07 -26.97 43.40
N VAL A 31 7.19 -26.26 43.30
CA VAL A 31 8.45 -26.64 42.62
C VAL A 31 9.35 -27.47 43.56
N PRO A 32 10.17 -28.44 43.09
CA PRO A 32 11.33 -28.88 43.82
C PRO A 32 12.60 -28.11 43.42
N ALA A 33 13.34 -27.73 44.47
CA ALA A 33 14.55 -26.92 44.45
C ALA A 33 15.79 -27.65 43.90
N VAL A 34 16.69 -26.90 43.26
CA VAL A 34 18.11 -27.23 43.19
C VAL A 34 18.94 -26.00 43.62
N ARG A 35 19.87 -26.25 44.54
CA ARG A 35 20.74 -25.31 45.26
C ARG A 35 21.70 -24.52 44.35
N ALA A 36 21.92 -23.25 44.71
CA ALA A 36 23.09 -22.42 44.36
C ALA A 36 24.37 -22.93 45.08
N ALA A 37 25.61 -22.63 44.70
CA ALA A 37 26.26 -21.35 44.38
C ALA A 37 27.73 -21.61 43.88
N PRO A 38 28.67 -20.63 43.80
CA PRO A 38 28.64 -19.26 43.29
C PRO A 38 29.74 -19.00 42.21
N GLY A 39 29.62 -17.93 41.41
CA GLY A 39 30.68 -17.49 40.51
C GLY A 39 30.48 -16.07 39.99
N ARG A 40 31.35 -15.15 40.45
CA ARG A 40 31.34 -13.72 40.16
C ARG A 40 31.85 -13.39 38.74
N VAL A 41 31.11 -12.48 38.07
CA VAL A 41 31.59 -11.36 37.22
C VAL A 41 32.23 -11.69 35.85
N ARG A 42 31.52 -11.33 34.76
CA ARG A 42 31.88 -10.27 33.79
C ARG A 42 30.80 -10.16 32.69
N ARG A 43 29.93 -9.14 32.80
CA ARG A 43 28.95 -8.73 31.79
C ARG A 43 29.46 -7.46 31.08
N PRO A 44 30.06 -7.58 29.89
CA PRO A 44 29.75 -6.63 28.81
C PRO A 44 29.64 -7.26 27.40
N ALA A 45 29.99 -8.54 27.23
CA ALA A 45 30.02 -9.18 25.91
C ALA A 45 28.64 -9.60 25.39
N LEU A 46 27.70 -9.92 26.28
CA LEU A 46 26.37 -10.43 25.89
C LEU A 46 25.47 -9.33 25.28
N THR A 47 25.63 -8.08 25.70
CA THR A 47 24.87 -6.92 25.19
C THR A 47 25.32 -6.50 23.79
N LEU A 48 26.62 -6.68 23.49
CA LEU A 48 27.19 -6.42 22.16
C LEU A 48 26.79 -7.50 21.13
N LEU A 49 26.66 -8.75 21.56
CA LEU A 49 26.19 -9.85 20.71
C LEU A 49 24.69 -9.75 20.40
N LEU A 50 23.87 -9.30 21.35
CA LEU A 50 22.43 -9.08 21.14
C LEU A 50 22.11 -7.90 20.21
N LEU A 51 22.95 -6.85 20.19
CA LEU A 51 22.83 -5.72 19.26
C LEU A 51 23.39 -6.04 17.86
N ALA A 52 24.43 -6.87 17.77
CA ALA A 52 24.95 -7.38 16.49
C ALA A 52 23.94 -8.32 15.80
N SER A 53 23.18 -9.12 16.56
CA SER A 53 22.09 -9.93 16.00
C SER A 53 20.90 -9.09 15.50
N LEU A 54 20.63 -7.93 16.11
CA LEU A 54 19.61 -7.01 15.61
C LEU A 54 20.06 -6.33 14.30
N ALA A 55 21.35 -6.01 14.17
CA ALA A 55 21.94 -5.48 12.93
C ALA A 55 21.97 -6.51 11.80
N PHE A 56 22.13 -7.81 12.10
CA PHE A 56 22.09 -8.88 11.11
C PHE A 56 20.66 -9.18 10.62
N LEU A 57 19.65 -9.07 11.50
CA LEU A 57 18.22 -9.18 11.14
C LEU A 57 17.68 -7.96 10.37
N LEU A 58 18.37 -6.81 10.45
CA LEU A 58 18.11 -5.62 9.62
C LEU A 58 18.93 -5.62 8.30
N SER A 59 19.80 -6.63 8.07
CA SER A 59 20.68 -6.72 6.90
C SER A 59 20.23 -7.76 5.84
N SER A 60 19.15 -8.52 6.08
CA SER A 60 18.60 -9.45 5.08
C SER A 60 17.38 -8.87 4.37
N ALA A 61 17.60 -7.85 3.54
CA ALA A 61 16.78 -7.59 2.36
C ALA A 61 17.63 -6.84 1.31
N PRO A 62 17.81 -7.40 0.10
CA PRO A 62 18.60 -6.81 -0.96
C PRO A 62 17.87 -5.63 -1.63
N ALA A 63 18.67 -4.61 -1.92
CA ALA A 63 18.33 -3.31 -2.48
C ALA A 63 18.21 -3.28 -4.01
N ALA A 64 17.43 -2.34 -4.53
CA ALA A 64 17.66 -1.65 -5.81
C ALA A 64 16.75 -0.42 -5.91
N ALA A 65 17.12 0.78 -6.37
CA ALA A 65 18.35 1.35 -6.89
C ALA A 65 18.17 2.87 -7.18
N SER A 66 19.30 3.59 -7.33
CA SER A 66 19.52 4.73 -8.29
C SER A 66 18.94 6.12 -7.91
N SER A 67 19.43 7.31 -8.32
CA SER A 67 20.40 7.80 -9.34
C SER A 67 20.61 9.34 -9.17
N ARG A 68 21.66 9.93 -9.79
CA ARG A 68 21.76 11.28 -10.45
C ARG A 68 23.25 11.69 -10.64
N SER A 69 23.80 12.23 -11.74
CA SER A 69 23.37 12.57 -13.12
C SER A 69 24.61 12.94 -13.99
N SER A 70 24.58 12.57 -15.29
CA SER A 70 25.29 13.12 -16.49
C SER A 70 26.81 13.38 -16.48
N ALA A 71 27.68 12.82 -17.33
CA ALA A 71 27.50 11.99 -18.54
C ALA A 71 28.39 10.74 -18.43
N SER A 72 27.79 9.54 -18.50
CA SER A 72 28.47 8.25 -18.67
C SER A 72 27.44 7.15 -18.35
N SER A 73 27.69 5.95 -18.88
CA SER A 73 27.02 4.68 -18.58
C SER A 73 26.38 4.59 -17.18
N PRO A 74 25.20 3.92 -17.03
CA PRO A 74 24.44 3.96 -15.78
C PRO A 74 25.36 3.53 -14.64
N PRO A 75 25.44 4.28 -13.53
CA PRO A 75 26.38 3.98 -12.46
C PRO A 75 26.03 2.58 -11.99
N SER A 76 26.94 1.67 -12.28
CA SER A 76 26.73 0.24 -12.09
C SER A 76 26.23 0.00 -10.67
N ARG A 77 25.53 -1.09 -10.42
CA ARG A 77 25.17 -1.53 -9.05
C ARG A 77 26.31 -1.31 -8.04
N LEU A 78 27.56 -1.43 -8.51
CA LEU A 78 28.80 -1.06 -7.82
C LEU A 78 28.89 0.39 -7.30
N ALA A 79 28.43 1.38 -8.05
CA ALA A 79 28.41 2.79 -7.65
C ALA A 79 27.34 3.08 -6.59
N ALA A 80 26.17 2.45 -6.67
CA ALA A 80 25.16 2.52 -5.61
C ALA A 80 25.64 1.81 -4.33
N ILE A 81 26.30 0.65 -4.48
CA ILE A 81 26.98 -0.05 -3.39
C ILE A 81 28.11 0.81 -2.81
N ARG A 82 28.92 1.48 -3.64
CA ARG A 82 29.98 2.40 -3.20
C ARG A 82 29.41 3.58 -2.43
N ARG A 83 28.30 4.16 -2.90
CA ARG A 83 27.63 5.26 -2.21
C ARG A 83 27.05 4.80 -0.88
N HIS A 84 26.33 3.68 -0.85
CA HIS A 84 25.82 3.10 0.39
C HIS A 84 26.95 2.74 1.36
N ALA A 85 28.05 2.16 0.85
CA ALA A 85 29.25 1.89 1.64
C ALA A 85 29.91 3.18 2.15
N ALA A 86 29.93 4.25 1.36
CA ALA A 86 30.43 5.56 1.77
C ALA A 86 29.52 6.22 2.82
N ASP A 87 28.20 6.10 2.68
CA ASP A 87 27.22 6.61 3.64
C ASP A 87 27.31 5.84 4.96
N HIS A 88 27.38 4.50 4.92
CA HIS A 88 27.63 3.67 6.10
C HIS A 88 29.01 3.92 6.70
N ALA A 89 30.05 4.11 5.88
CA ALA A 89 31.37 4.49 6.36
C ALA A 89 31.37 5.88 7.01
N ALA A 90 30.60 6.84 6.49
CA ALA A 90 30.44 8.16 7.07
C ALA A 90 29.67 8.10 8.41
N VAL A 91 28.62 7.29 8.48
CA VAL A 91 27.88 7.02 9.72
C VAL A 91 28.78 6.33 10.75
N LEU A 92 29.51 5.29 10.36
CA LEU A 92 30.48 4.60 11.22
C LEU A 92 31.62 5.53 11.64
N ALA A 93 32.11 6.40 10.74
CA ALA A 93 33.13 7.39 11.05
C ALA A 93 32.60 8.47 12.01
N ALA A 94 31.35 8.89 11.86
CA ALA A 94 30.68 9.80 12.78
C ALA A 94 30.49 9.14 14.16
N TYR A 95 30.07 7.87 14.21
CA TYR A 95 30.00 7.09 15.45
C TYR A 95 31.39 6.88 16.07
N ALA A 96 32.41 6.59 15.27
CA ALA A 96 33.78 6.42 15.75
C ALA A 96 34.37 7.75 16.24
N ALA A 97 34.11 8.86 15.56
CA ALA A 97 34.49 10.21 16.00
C ALA A 97 33.76 10.59 17.29
N HIS A 98 32.46 10.30 17.38
CA HIS A 98 31.68 10.51 18.59
C HIS A 98 32.18 9.63 19.74
N ALA A 99 32.49 8.35 19.49
CA ALA A 99 33.05 7.43 20.47
C ALA A 99 34.44 7.85 20.94
N ARG A 100 35.30 8.35 20.03
CA ARG A 100 36.59 8.94 20.37
C ARG A 100 36.42 10.18 21.23
N LYS A 101 35.54 11.10 20.84
CA LYS A 101 35.21 12.30 21.64
C LYS A 101 34.69 11.93 23.03
N LEU A 102 33.82 10.92 23.13
CA LEU A 102 33.32 10.40 24.41
C LEU A 102 34.44 9.78 25.25
N LYS A 103 35.36 9.03 24.62
CA LYS A 103 36.52 8.44 25.29
C LYS A 103 37.48 9.51 25.80
N GLU A 104 37.78 10.52 24.98
CA GLU A 104 38.63 11.66 25.34
C GLU A 104 38.01 12.48 26.46
N ALA A 105 36.73 12.81 26.36
CA ALA A 105 35.99 13.51 27.41
C ALA A 105 35.96 12.71 28.72
N SER A 106 35.73 11.39 28.65
CA SER A 106 35.73 10.50 29.82
C SER A 106 37.13 10.36 30.44
N ALA A 107 38.18 10.30 29.62
CA ALA A 107 39.57 10.27 30.08
C ALA A 107 39.97 11.58 30.77
N ALA A 108 39.63 12.73 30.17
CA ALA A 108 39.86 14.05 30.76
C ALA A 108 39.11 14.21 32.10
N GLN A 109 37.84 13.80 32.16
CA GLN A 109 37.06 13.80 33.40
C GLN A 109 37.69 12.90 34.47
N SER A 110 38.15 11.70 34.10
CA SER A 110 38.79 10.76 35.02
C SER A 110 40.09 11.33 35.62
N LEU A 111 40.88 12.05 34.82
CA LEU A 111 42.08 12.75 35.30
C LEU A 111 41.72 13.87 36.28
N SER A 112 40.70 14.67 35.99
CA SER A 112 40.21 15.72 36.89
C SER A 112 39.71 15.16 38.22
N PHE A 113 38.98 14.03 38.20
CA PHE A 113 38.55 13.34 39.43
C PHE A 113 39.74 12.80 40.23
N SER A 114 40.74 12.22 39.57
CA SER A 114 41.94 11.69 40.23
C SER A 114 42.77 12.80 40.89
N ALA A 115 42.96 13.93 40.20
CA ALA A 115 43.68 15.08 40.74
C ALA A 115 42.97 15.64 41.98
N LEU A 116 41.65 15.86 41.88
CA LEU A 116 40.86 16.39 42.99
C LEU A 116 40.80 15.43 44.19
N SER A 117 40.76 14.12 43.95
CA SER A 117 40.83 13.09 44.99
C SER A 117 42.17 13.13 45.74
N SER A 118 43.29 13.29 45.01
CA SER A 118 44.62 13.44 45.60
C SER A 118 44.71 14.70 46.44
N ASP A 119 44.19 15.82 45.93
CA ASP A 119 44.16 17.11 46.62
C ASP A 119 43.35 17.11 47.91
N LEU A 120 42.19 16.46 47.91
CA LEU A 120 41.37 16.30 49.11
C LEU A 120 42.02 15.35 50.12
N SER A 121 42.69 14.28 49.66
CA SER A 121 43.40 13.35 50.53
C SER A 121 44.60 14.02 51.21
N ALA A 122 45.36 14.83 50.48
CA ALA A 122 46.46 15.63 51.03
C ALA A 122 45.96 16.71 52.01
N LEU A 123 44.78 17.30 51.76
CA LEU A 123 44.19 18.27 52.67
C LEU A 123 43.65 17.59 53.94
N SER A 124 43.06 16.40 53.81
CA SER A 124 42.60 15.58 54.93
C SER A 124 43.75 15.11 55.82
N SER A 125 44.87 14.65 55.23
CA SER A 125 46.04 14.24 56.02
C SER A 125 46.65 15.42 56.79
N ARG A 126 46.71 16.61 56.18
CA ARG A 126 47.16 17.85 56.85
C ARG A 126 46.25 18.30 58.00
N LEU A 127 44.95 18.06 57.88
CA LEU A 127 43.97 18.30 58.94
C LEU A 127 44.08 17.27 60.07
N ALA A 128 44.45 16.02 59.75
CA ALA A 128 44.60 14.93 60.71
C ALA A 128 45.97 14.93 61.43
N SER A 129 47.01 15.49 60.83
CA SER A 129 48.40 15.35 61.28
C SER A 129 48.92 16.46 62.20
N ARG A 130 48.07 17.17 62.96
CA ARG A 130 48.54 18.21 63.88
C ARG A 130 47.75 18.23 65.19
N GLY A 131 48.48 18.28 66.32
CA GLY A 131 47.93 18.69 67.62
C GLY A 131 47.36 20.12 67.58
N PRO A 132 46.87 20.67 68.70
CA PRO A 132 46.04 21.88 68.74
C PRO A 132 46.67 23.03 67.93
N LEU A 133 46.06 23.32 66.78
CA LEU A 133 46.46 24.38 65.87
C LEU A 133 45.94 25.73 66.39
N PRO A 134 46.76 26.79 66.38
CA PRO A 134 46.30 28.16 66.59
C PRO A 134 45.15 28.54 65.62
N GLU A 135 44.13 29.25 66.10
CA GLU A 135 42.90 29.61 65.35
C GLU A 135 43.16 30.34 64.02
N ASP A 136 44.21 31.16 63.99
CA ASP A 136 44.73 31.92 62.85
C ASP A 136 45.27 31.03 61.73
N ALA A 137 45.80 29.85 62.05
CA ALA A 137 46.24 28.85 61.08
C ALA A 137 45.13 27.88 60.63
N ARG A 138 44.04 27.76 61.43
CA ARG A 138 42.91 26.86 61.18
C ARG A 138 41.93 27.41 60.14
N ARG A 139 41.58 28.70 60.25
CA ARG A 139 40.60 29.35 59.35
C ARG A 139 40.97 29.29 57.85
N PRO A 140 42.22 29.52 57.42
CA PRO A 140 42.60 29.41 56.02
C PRO A 140 42.46 27.97 55.48
N LEU A 141 42.79 26.97 56.31
CA LEU A 141 42.73 25.57 55.95
C LEU A 141 41.27 25.08 55.82
N GLU A 142 40.40 25.53 56.71
CA GLU A 142 38.95 25.28 56.61
C GLU A 142 38.32 25.95 55.37
N LYS A 143 38.77 27.17 55.03
CA LYS A 143 38.32 27.86 53.82
C LYS A 143 38.72 27.10 52.56
N GLU A 144 39.98 26.65 52.48
CA GLU A 144 40.48 25.84 51.36
C GLU A 144 39.72 24.51 51.25
N ALA A 145 39.44 23.85 52.38
CA ALA A 145 38.64 22.62 52.41
C ALA A 145 37.23 22.85 51.83
N ARG A 146 36.56 23.94 52.23
CA ARG A 146 35.22 24.30 51.75
C ARG A 146 35.22 24.56 50.24
N GLU A 147 36.19 25.29 49.71
CA GLU A 147 36.30 25.56 48.27
C GLU A 147 36.57 24.28 47.46
N ARG A 148 37.46 23.39 47.93
CA ARG A 148 37.71 22.11 47.23
C ARG A 148 36.51 21.17 47.26
N ILE A 149 35.77 21.11 48.37
CA ILE A 149 34.53 20.34 48.47
C ILE A 149 33.47 20.91 47.53
N LYS A 150 33.35 22.24 47.42
CA LYS A 150 32.43 22.90 46.50
C LYS A 150 32.78 22.57 45.05
N HIS A 151 34.06 22.62 44.68
CA HIS A 151 34.52 22.24 43.34
C HIS A 151 34.23 20.76 43.04
N ALA A 152 34.44 19.85 43.99
CA ALA A 152 34.11 18.43 43.82
C ALA A 152 32.62 18.18 43.55
N ARG A 153 31.74 18.91 44.24
CA ARG A 153 30.29 18.84 44.02
C ARG A 153 29.88 19.33 42.63
N LEU A 154 30.48 20.41 42.15
CA LEU A 154 30.23 20.94 40.80
C LEU A 154 30.69 19.96 39.73
N LEU A 155 31.91 19.44 39.84
CA LEU A 155 32.44 18.46 38.88
C LEU A 155 31.59 17.17 38.84
N ALA A 156 31.15 16.68 40.00
CA ALA A 156 30.26 15.52 40.08
C ALA A 156 28.90 15.81 39.41
N ALA A 157 28.32 17.00 39.63
CA ALA A 157 27.07 17.41 39.00
C ALA A 157 27.19 17.52 37.47
N ASP A 158 28.24 18.17 36.97
CA ASP A 158 28.48 18.35 35.52
C ASP A 158 28.76 17.01 34.82
N SER A 159 29.39 16.07 35.53
CA SER A 159 29.67 14.73 34.99
C SER A 159 28.47 13.78 35.00
N LYS A 160 27.39 14.12 35.72
CA LYS A 160 26.25 13.22 35.98
C LYS A 160 25.65 12.67 34.69
N GLU A 161 25.48 13.52 33.67
CA GLU A 161 24.97 13.08 32.37
C GLU A 161 25.93 12.16 31.61
N GLY A 162 27.24 12.24 31.88
CA GLY A 162 28.27 11.36 31.33
C GLY A 162 28.22 9.93 31.90
N PHE A 163 27.90 9.79 33.19
CA PHE A 163 27.96 8.52 33.93
C PHE A 163 26.60 7.89 34.25
N ASP A 164 25.50 8.64 34.13
CA ASP A 164 24.13 8.13 34.34
C ASP A 164 23.63 7.37 33.10
N THR A 165 24.03 6.10 33.00
CA THR A 165 23.58 5.22 31.92
C THR A 165 22.06 5.01 31.93
N GLN A 166 21.40 5.09 33.08
CA GLN A 166 19.94 4.94 33.17
C GLN A 166 19.22 6.12 32.51
N SER A 167 19.66 7.35 32.79
CA SER A 167 19.14 8.54 32.12
C SER A 167 19.36 8.50 30.60
N LYS A 168 20.53 8.02 30.14
CA LYS A 168 20.81 7.84 28.69
C LYS A 168 19.89 6.81 28.05
N ILE A 169 19.69 5.66 28.70
CA ILE A 169 18.78 4.62 28.22
C ILE A 169 17.35 5.17 28.14
N GLN A 170 16.91 5.91 29.17
CA GLN A 170 15.59 6.55 29.18
C GLN A 170 15.45 7.56 28.04
N LYS A 171 16.40 8.48 27.86
CA LYS A 171 16.38 9.46 26.75
C LYS A 171 16.33 8.78 25.38
N LEU A 172 17.08 7.69 25.19
CA LEU A 172 17.05 6.93 23.94
C LEU A 172 15.68 6.25 23.75
N SER A 173 15.14 5.63 24.79
CA SER A 173 13.81 5.01 24.78
C SER A 173 12.72 6.04 24.41
N ASP A 174 12.76 7.23 25.03
CA ASP A 174 11.84 8.33 24.76
C ASP A 174 11.97 8.81 23.30
N THR A 175 13.20 8.89 22.79
CA THR A 175 13.48 9.25 21.39
C THR A 175 12.92 8.20 20.42
N VAL A 176 13.15 6.91 20.70
CA VAL A 176 12.62 5.81 19.87
C VAL A 176 11.09 5.85 19.86
N PHE A 177 10.47 6.07 21.01
CA PHE A 177 9.02 6.21 21.11
C PHE A 177 8.51 7.42 20.32
N ALA A 178 9.12 8.60 20.50
CA ALA A 178 8.75 9.83 19.80
C ALA A 178 8.90 9.71 18.27
N VAL A 179 10.01 9.12 17.79
CA VAL A 179 10.22 8.85 16.37
C VAL A 179 9.22 7.81 15.85
N GLY A 180 8.91 6.79 16.64
CA GLY A 180 7.88 5.79 16.31
C GLY A 180 6.48 6.41 16.17
N GLU A 181 6.11 7.31 17.08
CA GLU A 181 4.86 8.04 17.02
C GLU A 181 4.81 9.00 15.82
N GLN A 182 5.89 9.72 15.54
CA GLN A 182 6.01 10.56 14.35
C GLN A 182 5.87 9.73 13.07
N LEU A 183 6.54 8.58 12.98
CA LEU A 183 6.39 7.66 11.86
C LEU A 183 4.94 7.16 11.71
N ALA A 184 4.27 6.83 12.81
CA ALA A 184 2.87 6.41 12.80
C ALA A 184 1.93 7.54 12.32
N ARG A 185 2.17 8.79 12.76
CA ARG A 185 1.45 9.99 12.29
C ARG A 185 1.68 10.24 10.80
N SER A 186 2.93 10.25 10.34
CA SER A 186 3.27 10.41 8.92
C SER A 186 2.69 9.29 8.05
N ARG A 187 2.69 8.03 8.51
CA ARG A 187 2.03 6.92 7.80
C ARG A 187 0.52 7.06 7.72
N ARG A 188 -0.15 7.59 8.76
CA ARG A 188 -1.59 7.86 8.73
C ARG A 188 -1.91 8.99 7.75
N ALA A 189 -1.19 10.10 7.83
CA ALA A 189 -1.34 11.23 6.90
C ALA A 189 -1.09 10.79 5.44
N GLY A 190 0.01 10.08 5.18
CA GLY A 190 0.32 9.57 3.84
C GLY A 190 -0.77 8.65 3.28
N ARG A 191 -1.31 7.72 4.08
CA ARG A 191 -2.43 6.86 3.64
C ARG A 191 -3.69 7.66 3.29
N MET A 192 -4.00 8.69 4.08
CA MET A 192 -5.14 9.57 3.82
C MET A 192 -4.93 10.34 2.51
N SER A 193 -3.78 11.00 2.35
CA SER A 193 -3.44 11.75 1.14
C SER A 193 -3.46 10.87 -0.11
N SER A 194 -2.90 9.66 -0.04
CA SER A 194 -2.96 8.71 -1.15
C SER A 194 -4.40 8.30 -1.48
N ARG A 195 -5.27 8.11 -0.48
CA ARG A 195 -6.68 7.78 -0.72
C ARG A 195 -7.43 8.93 -1.37
N ILE A 196 -7.22 10.17 -0.91
CA ILE A 196 -7.81 11.36 -1.52
C ILE A 196 -7.36 11.49 -2.97
N ALA A 197 -6.05 11.36 -3.23
CA ALA A 197 -5.49 11.43 -4.58
C ALA A 197 -6.07 10.36 -5.51
N ALA A 198 -6.22 9.12 -5.01
CA ALA A 198 -6.76 8.00 -5.78
C ALA A 198 -8.26 8.15 -6.09
N GLY A 199 -9.04 8.75 -5.17
CA GLY A 199 -10.47 9.00 -5.38
C GLY A 199 -10.76 10.28 -6.19
N SER A 200 -9.78 11.18 -6.33
CA SER A 200 -9.94 12.41 -7.10
C SER A 200 -9.59 12.20 -8.58
N THR A 201 -10.35 12.82 -9.48
CA THR A 201 -9.97 12.91 -10.89
C THR A 201 -8.87 13.96 -11.08
N PRO A 202 -7.67 13.59 -11.54
CA PRO A 202 -6.59 14.55 -11.83
C PRO A 202 -7.02 15.59 -12.86
N LYS A 203 -6.46 16.81 -12.74
CA LYS A 203 -6.74 17.90 -13.69
C LYS A 203 -6.44 17.51 -15.14
N SER A 204 -5.39 16.74 -15.38
CA SER A 204 -5.00 16.25 -16.70
C SER A 204 -6.06 15.30 -17.28
N LEU A 205 -6.53 14.33 -16.50
CA LEU A 205 -7.61 13.40 -16.92
C LEU A 205 -8.93 14.14 -17.15
N HIS A 206 -9.30 15.07 -16.29
CA HIS A 206 -10.48 15.90 -16.49
C HIS A 206 -10.37 16.75 -17.77
N CYS A 207 -9.21 17.40 -17.99
CA CYS A 207 -8.94 18.14 -19.23
C CYS A 207 -9.11 17.24 -20.46
N LEU A 208 -8.55 16.03 -20.43
CA LEU A 208 -8.63 15.09 -21.55
C LEU A 208 -10.08 14.75 -21.90
N ALA A 209 -10.88 14.37 -20.90
CA ALA A 209 -12.30 14.07 -21.11
C ALA A 209 -13.05 15.26 -21.72
N MET A 210 -12.82 16.48 -21.20
CA MET A 210 -13.46 17.70 -21.71
C MET A 210 -13.04 18.04 -23.14
N ARG A 211 -11.76 17.88 -23.48
CA ARG A 211 -11.26 18.15 -24.84
C ARG A 211 -11.75 17.14 -25.86
N LEU A 212 -11.84 15.86 -25.49
CA LEU A 212 -12.42 14.83 -26.35
C LEU A 212 -13.91 15.10 -26.59
N LEU A 213 -14.65 15.50 -25.55
CA LEU A 213 -16.06 15.90 -25.69
C LEU A 213 -16.21 17.13 -26.58
N GLU A 214 -15.38 18.15 -26.40
CA GLU A 214 -15.34 19.35 -27.27
C GLU A 214 -15.09 18.96 -28.74
N ALA A 215 -14.13 18.05 -28.99
CA ALA A 215 -13.84 17.56 -30.34
C ALA A 215 -15.04 16.82 -30.95
N ARG A 216 -15.80 16.05 -30.17
CA ARG A 216 -17.04 15.39 -30.62
C ARG A 216 -18.09 16.42 -31.03
N LEU A 217 -18.28 17.47 -30.22
CA LEU A 217 -19.26 18.51 -30.47
C LEU A 217 -18.90 19.35 -31.70
N ALA A 218 -17.60 19.65 -31.89
CA ALA A 218 -17.12 20.43 -33.03
C ALA A 218 -17.25 19.71 -34.37
N LYS A 219 -17.14 18.37 -34.41
CA LYS A 219 -17.21 17.56 -35.63
C LYS A 219 -18.10 16.33 -35.43
N SER A 220 -19.39 16.57 -35.17
CA SER A 220 -20.32 15.48 -34.83
C SER A 220 -20.39 14.36 -35.88
N SER A 221 -20.40 14.70 -37.16
CA SER A 221 -20.48 13.73 -38.27
C SER A 221 -19.21 12.91 -38.49
N ALA A 222 -18.06 13.33 -37.97
CA ALA A 222 -16.79 12.61 -38.11
C ALA A 222 -16.64 11.45 -37.12
N PHE A 223 -17.50 11.40 -36.11
CA PHE A 223 -17.50 10.42 -35.03
C PHE A 223 -18.90 9.83 -34.92
N ALA A 224 -19.30 9.09 -35.96
CA ALA A 224 -20.63 8.51 -36.07
C ALA A 224 -21.03 7.75 -34.80
N ASP A 225 -22.32 7.80 -34.48
CA ASP A 225 -22.91 6.99 -33.40
C ASP A 225 -23.02 5.55 -33.91
N ASP A 226 -21.93 4.83 -33.73
CA ASP A 226 -21.62 3.43 -34.04
C ASP A 226 -21.93 2.94 -35.49
N PRO A 227 -20.97 2.30 -36.19
CA PRO A 227 -21.31 1.46 -37.31
C PRO A 227 -22.17 0.27 -36.83
N ASP A 228 -22.91 -0.36 -37.76
CA ASP A 228 -23.72 -1.56 -37.45
C ASP A 228 -22.95 -2.55 -36.57
N PRO A 229 -23.59 -3.14 -35.54
CA PRO A 229 -22.92 -4.01 -34.60
C PRO A 229 -22.25 -5.15 -35.35
N SER A 230 -20.93 -5.23 -35.21
CA SER A 230 -20.14 -6.30 -35.83
C SER A 230 -20.63 -7.64 -35.28
N PRO A 231 -20.85 -8.67 -36.13
CA PRO A 231 -21.21 -10.00 -35.65
C PRO A 231 -20.16 -10.58 -34.70
N ALA A 232 -18.91 -10.09 -34.76
CA ALA A 232 -17.84 -10.45 -33.83
C ALA A 232 -18.16 -10.12 -32.36
N PHE A 233 -19.05 -9.16 -32.08
CA PHE A 233 -19.40 -8.79 -30.70
C PHE A 233 -20.22 -9.87 -29.98
N GLU A 234 -20.84 -10.79 -30.71
CA GLU A 234 -21.66 -11.86 -30.15
C GLU A 234 -21.15 -13.26 -30.51
N ASP A 235 -20.05 -13.37 -31.27
CA ASP A 235 -19.49 -14.64 -31.73
C ASP A 235 -18.75 -15.39 -30.60
N PRO A 236 -19.30 -16.46 -30.02
CA PRO A 236 -18.71 -17.15 -28.88
C PRO A 236 -17.38 -17.86 -29.20
N SER A 237 -16.97 -17.92 -30.48
CA SER A 237 -15.68 -18.49 -30.89
C SER A 237 -14.49 -17.51 -30.74
N LEU A 238 -14.77 -16.24 -30.43
CA LEU A 238 -13.79 -15.19 -30.19
C LEU A 238 -13.48 -15.01 -28.70
N TYR A 239 -12.45 -14.22 -28.42
CA TYR A 239 -11.97 -13.93 -27.06
C TYR A 239 -12.54 -12.59 -26.56
N HIS A 240 -13.60 -12.66 -25.75
CA HIS A 240 -14.33 -11.52 -25.20
C HIS A 240 -13.82 -11.03 -23.84
N TYR A 241 -13.42 -9.77 -23.80
CA TYR A 241 -12.96 -9.07 -22.60
C TYR A 241 -13.97 -8.02 -22.19
N ALA A 242 -14.35 -7.98 -20.92
CA ALA A 242 -15.18 -6.89 -20.37
C ALA A 242 -14.31 -5.91 -19.58
N ILE A 243 -14.49 -4.62 -19.84
CA ILE A 243 -13.80 -3.53 -19.16
C ILE A 243 -14.85 -2.51 -18.70
N PHE A 244 -14.91 -2.23 -17.40
CA PHE A 244 -15.81 -1.24 -16.82
C PHE A 244 -14.99 -0.04 -16.34
N SER A 245 -15.09 1.10 -17.02
CA SER A 245 -14.32 2.30 -16.64
C SER A 245 -14.82 3.56 -17.34
N ASP A 246 -14.63 4.68 -16.66
CA ASP A 246 -14.81 6.04 -17.20
C ASP A 246 -13.48 6.70 -17.61
N ASN A 247 -12.37 5.99 -17.44
CA ASN A 247 -11.03 6.49 -17.69
C ASN A 247 -10.53 6.06 -19.08
N VAL A 248 -10.79 6.92 -20.07
CA VAL A 248 -10.39 6.73 -21.48
C VAL A 248 -8.90 6.33 -21.62
N LEU A 249 -8.03 7.02 -20.90
CA LEU A 249 -6.59 6.79 -21.01
C LEU A 249 -6.20 5.42 -20.42
N ALA A 250 -6.75 5.05 -19.27
CA ALA A 250 -6.48 3.76 -18.64
C ALA A 250 -6.95 2.59 -19.52
N VAL A 251 -8.19 2.63 -20.02
CA VAL A 251 -8.73 1.62 -20.93
C VAL A 251 -7.91 1.50 -22.22
N SER A 252 -7.49 2.63 -22.80
CA SER A 252 -6.65 2.59 -24.01
C SER A 252 -5.32 1.88 -23.77
N VAL A 253 -4.74 2.00 -22.58
CA VAL A 253 -3.52 1.25 -22.21
C VAL A 253 -3.80 -0.24 -22.06
N VAL A 254 -4.92 -0.63 -21.43
CA VAL A 254 -5.32 -2.04 -21.34
C VAL A 254 -5.42 -2.66 -22.73
N ILE A 255 -6.21 -2.04 -23.61
CA ILE A 255 -6.42 -2.53 -24.98
C ILE A 255 -5.09 -2.52 -25.76
N ALA A 256 -4.34 -1.42 -25.77
CA ALA A 256 -3.07 -1.35 -26.50
C ALA A 256 -2.03 -2.37 -25.99
N SER A 257 -2.00 -2.65 -24.70
CA SER A 257 -1.12 -3.66 -24.12
C SER A 257 -1.54 -5.08 -24.51
N ALA A 258 -2.84 -5.37 -24.46
CA ALA A 258 -3.39 -6.67 -24.84
C ALA A 258 -3.22 -6.94 -26.35
N THR A 259 -3.56 -5.96 -27.20
CA THR A 259 -3.38 -6.02 -28.66
C THR A 259 -1.94 -6.31 -29.05
N ARG A 260 -0.95 -5.65 -28.42
CA ARG A 260 0.47 -5.88 -28.72
C ARG A 260 0.97 -7.24 -28.26
N ALA A 261 0.34 -7.82 -27.24
CA ALA A 261 0.72 -9.11 -26.67
C ALA A 261 0.03 -10.30 -27.35
N ALA A 262 -1.12 -10.07 -27.99
CA ALA A 262 -1.91 -11.09 -28.67
C ALA A 262 -1.18 -11.68 -29.89
N ALA A 263 -1.20 -13.00 -30.04
CA ALA A 263 -0.64 -13.67 -31.21
C ALA A 263 -1.52 -13.45 -32.46
N ASP A 264 -2.85 -13.41 -32.28
CA ASP A 264 -3.82 -13.12 -33.33
C ASP A 264 -4.83 -12.07 -32.85
N PRO A 265 -4.51 -10.77 -32.99
CA PRO A 265 -5.33 -9.71 -32.44
C PRO A 265 -6.75 -9.67 -33.05
N SER A 266 -6.95 -10.18 -34.27
CA SER A 266 -8.27 -10.22 -34.91
C SER A 266 -9.31 -11.04 -34.15
N ARG A 267 -8.87 -11.95 -33.26
CA ARG A 267 -9.75 -12.78 -32.44
C ARG A 267 -10.14 -12.18 -31.10
N HIS A 268 -9.65 -10.98 -30.77
CA HIS A 268 -9.89 -10.35 -29.48
C HIS A 268 -10.97 -9.27 -29.60
N VAL A 269 -11.94 -9.34 -28.70
CA VAL A 269 -13.10 -8.46 -28.63
C VAL A 269 -13.15 -7.79 -27.27
N PHE A 270 -13.07 -6.47 -27.22
CA PHE A 270 -13.13 -5.69 -25.98
C PHE A 270 -14.48 -4.97 -25.87
N HIS A 271 -15.27 -5.33 -24.87
CA HIS A 271 -16.50 -4.64 -24.49
C HIS A 271 -16.17 -3.62 -23.40
N VAL A 272 -16.12 -2.35 -23.78
CA VAL A 272 -15.91 -1.23 -22.87
C VAL A 272 -17.25 -0.65 -22.48
N VAL A 273 -17.61 -0.79 -21.20
CA VAL A 273 -18.85 -0.25 -20.66
C VAL A 273 -18.54 0.92 -19.74
N THR A 274 -19.15 2.07 -20.00
CA THR A 274 -18.85 3.35 -19.34
C THR A 274 -20.13 4.12 -19.02
N ALA A 275 -20.02 5.19 -18.22
CA ALA A 275 -21.14 6.10 -18.03
C ALA A 275 -21.49 6.86 -19.32
N PRO A 276 -22.78 7.18 -19.55
CA PRO A 276 -23.23 7.82 -20.78
C PRO A 276 -22.48 9.12 -21.12
N MET A 277 -22.07 9.87 -20.09
CA MET A 277 -21.33 11.12 -20.24
C MET A 277 -19.90 10.95 -20.77
N TYR A 278 -19.28 9.78 -20.62
CA TYR A 278 -17.91 9.51 -21.08
C TYR A 278 -17.88 8.78 -22.44
N LEU A 279 -18.96 8.12 -22.85
CA LEU A 279 -19.04 7.42 -24.14
C LEU A 279 -18.61 8.29 -25.35
N PRO A 280 -19.02 9.57 -25.46
CA PRO A 280 -18.54 10.45 -26.54
C PRO A 280 -17.01 10.60 -26.58
N ALA A 281 -16.37 10.68 -25.42
CA ALA A 281 -14.92 10.82 -25.33
C ALA A 281 -14.20 9.54 -25.77
N PHE A 282 -14.72 8.38 -25.38
CA PHE A 282 -14.26 7.08 -25.86
C PHE A 282 -14.36 6.94 -27.39
N ARG A 283 -15.51 7.32 -27.97
CA ARG A 283 -15.72 7.28 -29.43
C ARG A 283 -14.69 8.14 -30.16
N VAL A 284 -14.44 9.37 -29.70
CA VAL A 284 -13.41 10.24 -30.31
C VAL A 284 -12.01 9.64 -30.19
N TRP A 285 -11.66 9.10 -29.03
CA TRP A 285 -10.33 8.50 -28.81
C TRP A 285 -10.08 7.34 -29.78
N PHE A 286 -10.97 6.33 -29.79
CA PHE A 286 -10.79 5.14 -30.60
C PHE A 286 -11.01 5.39 -32.11
N ALA A 287 -11.78 6.41 -32.50
CA ALA A 287 -11.87 6.82 -33.90
C ALA A 287 -10.58 7.47 -34.42
N ARG A 288 -9.89 8.26 -33.58
CA ARG A 288 -8.63 8.92 -33.97
C ARG A 288 -7.41 8.01 -33.90
N ARG A 289 -7.41 7.07 -32.95
CA ARG A 289 -6.35 6.10 -32.74
C ARG A 289 -6.99 4.71 -32.66
N PRO A 290 -7.45 4.16 -33.79
CA PRO A 290 -7.97 2.80 -33.80
C PRO A 290 -6.86 1.85 -33.33
N PRO A 291 -7.19 0.86 -32.49
CA PRO A 291 -6.18 -0.08 -32.02
C PRO A 291 -5.51 -0.76 -33.22
N PRO A 292 -4.19 -0.92 -33.21
CA PRO A 292 -3.49 -1.53 -34.32
C PRO A 292 -3.91 -3.02 -34.46
N LEU A 293 -3.73 -3.62 -35.64
CA LEU A 293 -3.79 -5.08 -35.85
C LEU A 293 -5.19 -5.74 -35.78
N GLY A 294 -6.28 -4.99 -35.87
CA GLY A 294 -7.60 -5.56 -36.19
C GLY A 294 -8.40 -6.13 -35.01
N VAL A 295 -8.08 -5.76 -33.76
CA VAL A 295 -8.95 -6.07 -32.60
C VAL A 295 -10.32 -5.40 -32.74
N HIS A 296 -11.33 -6.03 -32.17
CA HIS A 296 -12.69 -5.49 -32.10
C HIS A 296 -12.88 -4.74 -30.79
N VAL A 297 -13.38 -3.50 -30.85
CA VAL A 297 -13.70 -2.70 -29.64
C VAL A 297 -15.15 -2.26 -29.74
N GLN A 298 -15.96 -2.70 -28.79
CA GLN A 298 -17.34 -2.26 -28.60
C GLN A 298 -17.39 -1.24 -27.46
N LEU A 299 -17.98 -0.08 -27.72
CA LEU A 299 -18.16 0.99 -26.73
C LEU A 299 -19.63 1.07 -26.37
N ILE A 300 -19.97 0.92 -25.09
CA ILE A 300 -21.36 0.79 -24.63
C ILE A 300 -21.57 1.74 -23.45
N ALA A 301 -22.67 2.49 -23.44
CA ALA A 301 -23.09 3.17 -22.23
C ALA A 301 -23.91 2.20 -21.36
N TYR A 302 -23.69 2.18 -20.05
CA TYR A 302 -24.49 1.29 -19.19
C TYR A 302 -26.00 1.60 -19.25
N SER A 303 -26.39 2.82 -19.68
CA SER A 303 -27.80 3.20 -19.89
C SER A 303 -28.46 2.44 -21.03
N ASP A 304 -27.68 1.83 -21.91
CA ASP A 304 -28.17 1.08 -23.06
C ASP A 304 -28.70 -0.30 -22.66
N PHE A 305 -28.51 -0.70 -21.39
CA PHE A 305 -29.05 -1.92 -20.80
C PHE A 305 -30.35 -1.62 -20.01
N PRO A 306 -31.55 -1.87 -20.56
CA PRO A 306 -32.81 -1.46 -19.92
C PRO A 306 -33.08 -2.16 -18.58
N PHE A 307 -32.49 -3.34 -18.39
CA PHE A 307 -32.61 -4.09 -17.14
C PHE A 307 -31.81 -3.48 -15.99
N LEU A 308 -30.92 -2.51 -16.23
CA LEU A 308 -30.16 -1.83 -15.20
C LEU A 308 -30.94 -0.63 -14.65
N ASN A 309 -31.87 -0.90 -13.72
CA ASN A 309 -32.72 0.11 -13.11
C ASN A 309 -33.03 -0.19 -11.62
N ALA A 310 -33.61 0.76 -10.91
CA ALA A 310 -33.89 0.63 -9.47
C ALA A 310 -34.94 -0.44 -9.11
N SER A 311 -35.78 -0.84 -10.07
CA SER A 311 -36.77 -1.89 -9.87
C SER A 311 -36.13 -3.27 -9.86
N SER A 312 -35.15 -3.50 -10.72
CA SER A 312 -34.45 -4.79 -10.90
C SER A 312 -33.17 -4.94 -10.09
N SER A 313 -32.54 -3.83 -9.67
CA SER A 313 -31.25 -3.86 -8.98
C SER A 313 -31.28 -3.14 -7.63
N PRO A 314 -30.92 -3.82 -6.52
CA PRO A 314 -30.78 -3.14 -5.23
C PRO A 314 -29.64 -2.12 -5.24
N VAL A 315 -28.61 -2.31 -6.08
CA VAL A 315 -27.48 -1.38 -6.19
C VAL A 315 -27.95 -0.04 -6.77
N PHE A 316 -28.66 -0.09 -7.90
CA PHE A 316 -29.22 1.11 -8.52
C PHE A 316 -30.17 1.83 -7.57
N ARG A 317 -31.08 1.08 -6.93
CA ARG A 317 -32.01 1.64 -5.94
C ARG A 317 -31.30 2.36 -4.82
N GLN A 318 -30.20 1.81 -4.31
CA GLN A 318 -29.41 2.43 -3.24
C GLN A 318 -28.63 3.66 -3.69
N ILE A 319 -28.10 3.66 -4.92
CA ILE A 319 -27.41 4.82 -5.52
C ILE A 319 -28.41 5.96 -5.75
N GLU A 320 -29.56 5.68 -6.39
CA GLU A 320 -30.61 6.70 -6.63
C GLU A 320 -31.17 7.28 -5.33
N ALA A 321 -31.29 6.46 -4.28
CA ALA A 321 -31.71 6.92 -2.96
C ALA A 321 -30.63 7.68 -2.18
N GLY A 322 -29.43 7.89 -2.75
CA GLY A 322 -28.31 8.56 -2.09
C GLY A 322 -27.73 7.79 -0.90
N LYS A 323 -28.02 6.49 -0.80
CA LYS A 323 -27.56 5.62 0.30
C LYS A 323 -26.16 5.04 0.05
N ARG A 324 -25.64 5.19 -1.16
CA ARG A 324 -24.32 4.68 -1.55
C ARG A 324 -23.57 5.70 -2.40
N ASP A 325 -22.42 6.12 -1.90
CA ASP A 325 -21.50 7.04 -2.58
C ASP A 325 -20.41 6.22 -3.29
N VAL A 326 -20.80 5.50 -4.34
CA VAL A 326 -19.94 4.60 -5.13
C VAL A 326 -20.26 4.73 -6.62
N THR A 327 -19.25 4.53 -7.46
CA THR A 327 -19.41 4.50 -8.92
C THR A 327 -20.20 3.25 -9.31
N LEU A 328 -21.35 3.44 -9.96
CA LEU A 328 -22.16 2.35 -10.47
C LEU A 328 -21.36 1.38 -11.36
N VAL A 329 -20.41 1.93 -12.12
CA VAL A 329 -19.47 1.22 -13.01
C VAL A 329 -18.79 0.06 -12.29
N ASP A 330 -18.45 0.20 -11.01
CA ASP A 330 -17.77 -0.83 -10.24
C ASP A 330 -18.64 -2.09 -10.05
N TYR A 331 -19.96 -1.94 -9.97
CA TYR A 331 -20.89 -3.04 -9.74
C TYR A 331 -21.45 -3.66 -11.02
N LEU A 332 -21.19 -3.06 -12.20
CA LEU A 332 -21.63 -3.61 -13.49
C LEU A 332 -21.08 -5.03 -13.72
N ARG A 333 -19.92 -5.35 -13.15
CA ARG A 333 -19.30 -6.68 -13.21
C ARG A 333 -20.22 -7.82 -12.73
N PHE A 334 -21.22 -7.54 -11.90
CA PHE A 334 -22.17 -8.55 -11.43
C PHE A 334 -23.33 -8.83 -12.40
N TYR A 335 -23.41 -8.11 -13.52
CA TYR A 335 -24.44 -8.25 -14.55
C TYR A 335 -23.86 -8.76 -15.87
N LEU A 336 -22.65 -9.31 -15.86
CA LEU A 336 -22.00 -9.85 -17.06
C LEU A 336 -22.88 -10.82 -17.86
N PRO A 337 -23.60 -11.77 -17.23
CA PRO A 337 -24.45 -12.70 -17.99
C PRO A 337 -25.65 -12.03 -18.66
N ASP A 338 -26.18 -10.96 -18.05
CA ASP A 338 -27.33 -10.19 -18.52
C ASP A 338 -26.94 -9.19 -19.62
N MET A 339 -25.75 -8.58 -19.51
CA MET A 339 -25.20 -7.69 -20.53
C MET A 339 -24.77 -8.45 -21.79
N PHE A 340 -24.29 -9.69 -21.63
CA PHE A 340 -23.75 -10.50 -22.74
C PHE A 340 -24.44 -11.87 -22.81
N PRO A 341 -25.75 -11.93 -23.15
CA PRO A 341 -26.53 -13.17 -23.11
C PRO A 341 -26.05 -14.24 -24.11
N ALA A 342 -25.50 -13.83 -25.25
CA ALA A 342 -24.98 -14.74 -26.28
C ALA A 342 -23.65 -15.40 -25.89
N LEU A 343 -22.92 -14.85 -24.92
CA LEU A 343 -21.60 -15.32 -24.54
C LEU A 343 -21.66 -16.39 -23.45
N GLN A 344 -20.76 -17.36 -23.57
CA GLN A 344 -20.55 -18.43 -22.58
C GLN A 344 -19.42 -18.10 -21.61
N ARG A 345 -18.42 -17.32 -22.06
CA ARG A 345 -17.23 -17.01 -21.27
C ARG A 345 -16.74 -15.61 -21.57
N VAL A 346 -16.32 -14.90 -20.52
CA VAL A 346 -15.76 -13.55 -20.60
C VAL A 346 -14.59 -13.43 -19.65
N VAL A 347 -13.53 -12.72 -20.07
CA VAL A 347 -12.45 -12.31 -19.18
C VAL A 347 -12.67 -10.87 -18.74
N LEU A 348 -12.83 -10.66 -17.43
CA LEU A 348 -12.88 -9.32 -16.85
C LEU A 348 -11.45 -8.75 -16.73
N LEU A 349 -11.24 -7.55 -17.26
CA LEU A 349 -10.01 -6.77 -17.09
C LEU A 349 -10.35 -5.43 -16.41
N GLU A 350 -9.62 -5.08 -15.35
CA GLU A 350 -9.72 -3.73 -14.75
C GLU A 350 -8.89 -2.71 -15.53
N ASP A 351 -9.22 -1.43 -15.43
CA ASP A 351 -8.60 -0.36 -16.21
C ASP A 351 -7.15 -0.04 -15.81
N ASP A 352 -6.74 -0.50 -14.64
CA ASP A 352 -5.41 -0.33 -14.08
C ASP A 352 -4.52 -1.57 -14.26
N VAL A 353 -4.79 -2.39 -15.28
CA VAL A 353 -3.92 -3.50 -15.66
C VAL A 353 -3.07 -3.18 -16.90
N VAL A 354 -1.96 -3.91 -17.04
CA VAL A 354 -1.16 -3.96 -18.26
C VAL A 354 -0.96 -5.42 -18.63
N VAL A 355 -1.33 -5.77 -19.84
CA VAL A 355 -1.17 -7.11 -20.42
C VAL A 355 0.21 -7.21 -21.07
N GLN A 356 0.94 -8.28 -20.72
CA GLN A 356 2.32 -8.54 -21.17
C GLN A 356 2.43 -9.80 -22.02
N LYS A 357 1.44 -10.70 -21.98
CA LYS A 357 1.40 -11.95 -22.73
C LYS A 357 0.02 -12.16 -23.32
N ASP A 358 -0.06 -12.99 -24.37
CA ASP A 358 -1.32 -13.40 -24.96
C ASP A 358 -2.23 -14.05 -23.90
N LEU A 359 -3.49 -13.59 -23.87
CA LEU A 359 -4.52 -14.03 -22.94
C LEU A 359 -5.43 -15.12 -23.53
N ALA A 360 -5.29 -15.47 -24.82
CA ALA A 360 -6.11 -16.48 -25.48
C ALA A 360 -6.18 -17.81 -24.70
N ALA A 361 -5.07 -18.23 -24.08
CA ALA A 361 -5.02 -19.45 -23.29
C ALA A 361 -5.93 -19.43 -22.04
N LEU A 362 -6.39 -18.28 -21.56
CA LEU A 362 -7.40 -18.19 -20.50
C LEU A 362 -8.75 -18.80 -20.91
N TRP A 363 -9.10 -18.80 -22.20
CA TRP A 363 -10.35 -19.40 -22.69
C TRP A 363 -10.38 -20.92 -22.53
N HIS A 364 -9.22 -21.55 -22.47
CA HIS A 364 -9.08 -23.01 -22.41
C HIS A 364 -8.77 -23.51 -21.00
N VAL A 365 -8.75 -22.63 -20.00
CA VAL A 365 -8.59 -23.05 -18.61
C VAL A 365 -9.85 -23.82 -18.18
N ASP A 366 -9.62 -25.00 -17.59
CA ASP A 366 -10.66 -25.76 -16.91
C ASP A 366 -10.97 -25.12 -15.55
N LEU A 367 -12.22 -24.71 -15.39
CA LEU A 367 -12.73 -24.09 -14.16
C LEU A 367 -13.31 -25.13 -13.19
N ASP A 368 -13.24 -26.43 -13.48
CA ASP A 368 -13.83 -27.51 -12.66
C ASP A 368 -15.34 -27.28 -12.40
N GLY A 369 -16.06 -26.77 -13.40
CA GLY A 369 -17.48 -26.39 -13.29
C GLY A 369 -17.76 -25.16 -12.42
N LYS A 370 -16.73 -24.45 -11.95
CA LYS A 370 -16.85 -23.21 -11.15
C LYS A 370 -17.13 -22.00 -12.04
N VAL A 371 -17.71 -20.97 -11.43
CA VAL A 371 -18.14 -19.75 -12.12
C VAL A 371 -16.97 -18.80 -12.42
N ASN A 372 -16.01 -18.68 -11.52
CA ASN A 372 -14.94 -17.69 -11.58
C ASN A 372 -13.56 -18.36 -11.52
N GLY A 373 -12.67 -18.04 -12.45
CA GLY A 373 -11.24 -18.30 -12.35
C GLY A 373 -10.51 -17.03 -11.93
N ALA A 374 -9.83 -17.05 -10.77
CA ALA A 374 -9.10 -15.88 -10.27
C ALA A 374 -7.78 -16.26 -9.59
N VAL A 375 -6.79 -15.38 -9.61
CA VAL A 375 -5.56 -15.58 -8.83
C VAL A 375 -5.80 -15.24 -7.37
N GLU A 376 -5.45 -16.19 -6.51
CA GLU A 376 -5.50 -16.04 -5.06
C GLU A 376 -4.42 -15.10 -4.53
N MET A 377 -4.80 -14.23 -3.60
CA MET A 377 -3.93 -13.22 -3.00
C MET A 377 -3.27 -13.65 -1.69
N CYS A 378 -3.68 -14.77 -1.08
CA CYS A 378 -3.23 -15.10 0.26
C CYS A 378 -1.72 -15.41 0.30
N PHE A 379 -1.06 -14.83 1.30
CA PHE A 379 0.31 -15.15 1.67
C PHE A 379 0.37 -15.27 3.19
N GLY A 380 0.65 -16.48 3.70
CA GLY A 380 0.57 -16.78 5.13
C GLY A 380 -0.81 -16.45 5.72
N GLY A 381 -0.85 -15.60 6.76
CA GLY A 381 -2.09 -15.15 7.40
C GLY A 381 -2.78 -13.94 6.75
N PHE A 382 -2.18 -13.33 5.72
CA PHE A 382 -2.68 -12.10 5.10
C PHE A 382 -3.66 -12.37 3.95
N ARG A 383 -4.53 -11.39 3.67
CA ARG A 383 -5.50 -11.42 2.55
C ARG A 383 -6.40 -12.67 2.54
N ARG A 384 -6.91 -13.00 3.73
CA ARG A 384 -7.96 -14.01 3.93
C ARG A 384 -9.29 -13.33 4.19
N TYR A 385 -10.39 -14.07 4.11
CA TYR A 385 -11.75 -13.53 4.28
C TYR A 385 -11.93 -12.75 5.57
N ARG A 386 -11.26 -13.13 6.68
CA ARG A 386 -11.27 -12.38 7.96
C ARG A 386 -10.84 -10.92 7.88
N LYS A 387 -10.16 -10.52 6.80
CA LYS A 387 -9.73 -9.14 6.57
C LYS A 387 -10.83 -8.29 5.93
N TYR A 388 -11.74 -8.93 5.20
CA TYR A 388 -12.69 -8.28 4.30
C TYR A 388 -14.14 -8.36 4.82
N LEU A 389 -14.46 -9.41 5.58
CA LEU A 389 -15.80 -9.67 6.10
C LEU A 389 -15.84 -9.52 7.63
N ASN A 390 -17.00 -9.11 8.12
CA ASN A 390 -17.27 -8.96 9.54
C ASN A 390 -17.78 -10.28 10.16
N PHE A 391 -16.87 -11.08 10.69
CA PHE A 391 -17.18 -12.38 11.32
C PHE A 391 -17.89 -12.30 12.69
N THR A 392 -18.18 -11.10 13.20
CA THR A 392 -19.07 -10.97 14.36
C THR A 392 -20.53 -11.18 13.98
N GLN A 393 -20.88 -10.99 12.71
CA GLN A 393 -22.22 -11.22 12.18
C GLN A 393 -22.47 -12.72 11.97
N ALA A 394 -23.58 -13.23 12.50
CA ALA A 394 -23.92 -14.65 12.43
C ALA A 394 -23.99 -15.14 10.98
N ILE A 395 -24.65 -14.39 10.09
CA ILE A 395 -24.75 -14.73 8.67
C ILE A 395 -23.38 -14.90 7.98
N VAL A 396 -22.37 -14.14 8.40
CA VAL A 396 -21.01 -14.25 7.86
C VAL A 396 -20.31 -15.47 8.45
N ARG A 397 -20.35 -15.62 9.78
CA ARG A 397 -19.67 -16.73 10.47
C ARG A 397 -20.21 -18.09 10.08
N ASP A 398 -21.52 -18.18 9.84
CA ASP A 398 -22.19 -19.46 9.62
C ASP A 398 -22.07 -19.93 8.14
N ARG A 399 -21.76 -19.02 7.21
CA ARG A 399 -21.64 -19.32 5.75
C ARG A 399 -20.22 -19.29 5.21
N PHE A 400 -19.32 -18.51 5.81
CA PHE A 400 -17.96 -18.30 5.28
C PHE A 400 -16.89 -18.77 6.26
N SER A 401 -15.74 -19.20 5.73
CA SER A 401 -14.58 -19.51 6.56
C SER A 401 -13.69 -18.26 6.71
N PRO A 402 -13.31 -17.86 7.94
CA PRO A 402 -12.38 -16.73 8.14
C PRO A 402 -10.98 -17.02 7.59
N SER A 403 -10.67 -18.30 7.41
CA SER A 403 -9.39 -18.77 6.86
C SER A 403 -9.39 -18.89 5.34
N ALA A 404 -10.52 -18.76 4.65
CA ALA A 404 -10.58 -18.85 3.20
C ALA A 404 -9.65 -17.81 2.54
N CYS A 405 -8.97 -18.22 1.47
CA CYS A 405 -8.08 -17.36 0.71
C CYS A 405 -8.91 -16.37 -0.11
N ALA A 406 -8.60 -15.08 -0.03
CA ALA A 406 -9.22 -14.09 -0.91
C ALA A 406 -8.50 -14.06 -2.26
N TRP A 407 -9.24 -13.77 -3.32
CA TRP A 407 -8.76 -13.43 -4.66
C TRP A 407 -9.11 -11.97 -4.95
N GLU A 408 -8.59 -11.38 -6.03
CA GLU A 408 -8.91 -10.01 -6.43
C GLU A 408 -9.53 -9.94 -7.82
N TYR A 409 -10.22 -8.83 -8.08
CA TYR A 409 -10.57 -8.47 -9.44
C TYR A 409 -9.32 -7.97 -10.20
N GLY A 410 -9.44 -7.87 -11.52
CA GLY A 410 -8.39 -7.35 -12.41
C GLY A 410 -8.06 -8.29 -13.55
N VAL A 411 -8.12 -9.60 -13.30
CA VAL A 411 -8.10 -10.66 -14.32
C VAL A 411 -8.94 -11.81 -13.79
N ASN A 412 -10.17 -11.92 -14.26
CA ASN A 412 -11.08 -12.99 -13.85
C ASN A 412 -11.65 -13.66 -15.09
N VAL A 413 -11.63 -14.98 -15.13
CA VAL A 413 -12.29 -15.76 -16.18
C VAL A 413 -13.66 -16.16 -15.67
N PHE A 414 -14.73 -15.63 -16.26
CA PHE A 414 -16.08 -15.97 -15.86
C PHE A 414 -16.73 -16.91 -16.85
N ASP A 415 -17.25 -18.03 -16.33
CA ASP A 415 -18.15 -18.92 -17.03
C ASP A 415 -19.58 -18.42 -16.84
N LEU A 416 -20.14 -17.81 -17.88
CA LEU A 416 -21.44 -17.16 -17.84
C LEU A 416 -22.59 -18.18 -17.84
N GLU A 417 -22.39 -19.38 -18.38
CA GLU A 417 -23.38 -20.46 -18.29
C GLU A 417 -23.48 -20.98 -16.86
N ALA A 418 -22.33 -21.27 -16.22
CA ALA A 418 -22.30 -21.63 -14.80
C ALA A 418 -22.85 -20.52 -13.92
N TRP A 419 -22.55 -19.25 -14.23
CA TRP A 419 -23.09 -18.10 -13.50
C TRP A 419 -24.62 -18.06 -13.53
N ARG A 420 -25.22 -18.21 -14.72
CA ARG A 420 -26.68 -18.23 -14.90
C ARG A 420 -27.31 -19.42 -14.16
N ARG A 421 -26.74 -20.62 -14.33
CA ARG A 421 -27.23 -21.85 -13.67
C ARG A 421 -27.23 -21.73 -12.15
N ASP A 422 -26.17 -21.15 -11.58
CA ASP A 422 -25.99 -21.05 -10.14
C ASP A 422 -26.65 -19.78 -9.54
N GLY A 423 -27.31 -18.94 -10.35
CA GLY A 423 -28.05 -17.75 -9.90
C GLY A 423 -27.17 -16.71 -9.19
N CYS A 424 -25.91 -16.54 -9.61
CA CYS A 424 -24.96 -15.72 -8.85
C CYS A 424 -25.32 -14.22 -8.81
N THR A 425 -26.02 -13.69 -9.83
CA THR A 425 -26.51 -12.29 -9.83
C THR A 425 -27.57 -12.09 -8.73
N ASP A 426 -28.51 -13.03 -8.58
CA ASP A 426 -29.54 -12.97 -7.54
C ASP A 426 -28.94 -13.11 -6.14
N LEU A 427 -27.95 -14.00 -5.99
CA LEU A 427 -27.22 -14.15 -4.73
C LEU A 427 -26.47 -12.85 -4.36
N PHE A 428 -25.84 -12.21 -5.34
CA PHE A 428 -25.24 -10.89 -5.16
C PHE A 428 -26.27 -9.85 -4.70
N HIS A 429 -27.45 -9.80 -5.33
CA HIS A 429 -28.53 -8.88 -4.91
C HIS A 429 -28.95 -9.11 -3.46
N GLN A 430 -29.10 -10.36 -3.03
CA GLN A 430 -29.43 -10.70 -1.65
C GLN A 430 -28.37 -10.15 -0.68
N TYR A 431 -27.08 -10.32 -0.97
CA TYR A 431 -26.02 -9.78 -0.13
C TYR A 431 -26.01 -8.25 -0.10
N MET A 432 -26.35 -7.59 -1.21
CA MET A 432 -26.42 -6.12 -1.26
C MET A 432 -27.58 -5.55 -0.45
N GLU A 433 -28.71 -6.25 -0.36
CA GLU A 433 -29.83 -5.92 0.54
C GLU A 433 -29.44 -6.13 2.01
N LEU A 434 -28.67 -7.18 2.30
CA LEU A 434 -28.23 -7.50 3.68
C LEU A 434 -27.09 -6.60 4.19
N ASN A 435 -26.40 -5.87 3.30
CA ASN A 435 -25.28 -4.99 3.65
C ASN A 435 -25.58 -3.51 3.33
N VAL A 436 -26.84 -3.09 3.43
CA VAL A 436 -27.25 -1.68 3.23
C VAL A 436 -26.58 -0.75 4.24
N ASP A 437 -26.42 -1.19 5.48
CA ASP A 437 -25.81 -0.45 6.58
C ASP A 437 -24.29 -0.66 6.73
N GLY A 438 -23.70 -1.50 5.86
CA GLY A 438 -22.28 -1.86 5.94
C GLY A 438 -21.93 -2.82 7.09
N ALA A 439 -22.91 -3.51 7.69
CA ALA A 439 -22.69 -4.38 8.83
C ALA A 439 -21.87 -5.64 8.49
N LEU A 440 -21.98 -6.16 7.26
CA LEU A 440 -21.31 -7.38 6.81
C LEU A 440 -19.90 -7.11 6.26
N TRP A 441 -19.72 -5.99 5.56
CA TRP A 441 -18.41 -5.52 5.06
C TRP A 441 -18.44 -4.01 4.76
N ASP A 442 -17.25 -3.42 4.61
CA ASP A 442 -17.08 -2.00 4.25
C ASP A 442 -17.79 -1.67 2.90
N PRO A 443 -18.85 -0.84 2.92
CA PRO A 443 -19.68 -0.59 1.73
C PRO A 443 -18.95 0.19 0.63
N THR A 444 -17.75 0.71 0.89
CA THR A 444 -16.88 1.38 -0.09
C THR A 444 -16.06 0.40 -0.92
N SER A 445 -16.11 -0.90 -0.62
CA SER A 445 -15.36 -1.93 -1.35
C SER A 445 -16.29 -2.89 -2.08
N VAL A 446 -16.04 -3.08 -3.37
CA VAL A 446 -16.75 -4.06 -4.21
C VAL A 446 -16.21 -5.49 -4.03
N LEU A 447 -14.93 -5.63 -3.64
CA LEU A 447 -14.27 -6.93 -3.53
C LEU A 447 -14.98 -7.91 -2.58
N PRO A 448 -15.37 -7.51 -1.34
CA PRO A 448 -16.05 -8.42 -0.42
C PRO A 448 -17.36 -8.97 -0.97
N ALA A 449 -18.11 -8.17 -1.76
CA ALA A 449 -19.32 -8.65 -2.43
C ALA A 449 -18.98 -9.78 -3.41
N GLY A 450 -17.91 -9.64 -4.18
CA GLY A 450 -17.39 -10.70 -5.05
C GLY A 450 -17.00 -11.96 -4.29
N LEU A 451 -16.20 -11.80 -3.23
CA LEU A 451 -15.77 -12.91 -2.38
C LEU A 451 -16.96 -13.68 -1.80
N MET A 452 -18.01 -12.97 -1.38
CA MET A 452 -19.22 -13.60 -0.85
C MET A 452 -20.04 -14.29 -1.94
N THR A 453 -20.29 -13.62 -3.06
CA THR A 453 -21.10 -14.16 -4.17
C THR A 453 -20.49 -15.41 -4.77
N PHE A 454 -19.16 -15.46 -4.93
CA PHE A 454 -18.48 -16.60 -5.56
C PHE A 454 -17.81 -17.54 -4.55
N TYR A 455 -18.19 -17.49 -3.27
CA TYR A 455 -17.63 -18.38 -2.26
C TYR A 455 -17.91 -19.85 -2.59
N GLY A 456 -16.85 -20.65 -2.71
CA GLY A 456 -16.95 -22.05 -3.16
C GLY A 456 -17.14 -22.22 -4.67
N ASN A 457 -17.32 -21.12 -5.42
CA ASN A 457 -17.50 -21.05 -6.87
C ASN A 457 -16.35 -20.32 -7.57
N THR A 458 -15.17 -20.26 -6.94
CA THR A 458 -13.93 -19.75 -7.55
C THR A 458 -12.86 -20.84 -7.68
N LYS A 459 -12.32 -21.02 -8.88
CA LYS A 459 -11.13 -21.81 -9.19
C LYS A 459 -9.87 -20.94 -9.06
N PRO A 460 -8.89 -21.32 -8.22
CA PRO A 460 -7.61 -20.63 -8.17
C PRO A 460 -6.83 -20.79 -9.48
N LEU A 461 -6.39 -19.67 -10.06
CA LEU A 461 -5.51 -19.64 -11.22
C LEU A 461 -4.03 -19.58 -10.81
N ASP A 462 -3.14 -20.01 -11.71
CA ASP A 462 -1.70 -19.88 -11.52
C ASP A 462 -1.30 -18.40 -11.34
N LYS A 463 -0.38 -18.14 -10.40
CA LYS A 463 0.05 -16.78 -10.03
C LYS A 463 0.71 -16.03 -11.18
N SER A 464 1.22 -16.73 -12.20
CA SER A 464 1.77 -16.10 -13.40
C SER A 464 0.72 -15.41 -14.26
N TRP A 465 -0.58 -15.71 -14.11
CA TRP A 465 -1.63 -15.01 -14.85
C TRP A 465 -1.80 -13.55 -14.41
N HIS A 466 -1.69 -13.29 -13.12
CA HIS A 466 -2.07 -12.00 -12.54
C HIS A 466 -1.18 -11.64 -11.34
N VAL A 467 -0.29 -10.67 -11.55
CA VAL A 467 0.56 -10.11 -10.49
C VAL A 467 -0.01 -8.78 -10.03
N MET A 468 -0.43 -8.77 -8.77
CA MET A 468 -1.06 -7.64 -8.11
C MET A 468 -0.09 -6.84 -7.22
N GLY A 469 -0.48 -5.61 -6.94
CA GLY A 469 0.07 -4.77 -5.88
C GLY A 469 0.98 -3.67 -6.38
N LEU A 470 1.06 -3.41 -7.69
CA LEU A 470 1.90 -2.32 -8.20
C LEU A 470 1.38 -0.94 -7.73
N GLY A 471 0.12 -0.84 -7.27
CA GLY A 471 -0.46 0.38 -6.70
C GLY A 471 -0.33 0.53 -5.17
N TYR A 472 0.30 -0.41 -4.45
CA TYR A 472 0.55 -0.28 -3.00
C TYR A 472 1.80 -0.96 -2.45
N ASN A 473 2.45 -1.84 -3.22
CA ASN A 473 3.60 -2.63 -2.80
C ASN A 473 4.86 -2.26 -3.61
N PRO A 474 5.78 -1.46 -3.04
CA PRO A 474 7.02 -1.06 -3.72
C PRO A 474 8.10 -2.16 -3.73
N SER A 475 7.78 -3.38 -3.31
CA SER A 475 8.77 -4.48 -3.16
C SER A 475 8.51 -5.68 -4.08
N ILE A 476 7.73 -5.52 -5.15
CA ILE A 476 7.48 -6.59 -6.10
C ILE A 476 8.73 -6.76 -6.97
N SER A 477 9.30 -7.96 -6.97
CA SER A 477 10.53 -8.25 -7.70
C SER A 477 10.35 -8.08 -9.21
N PRO A 478 11.33 -7.53 -9.94
CA PRO A 478 11.29 -7.44 -11.40
C PRO A 478 11.09 -8.79 -12.10
N GLU A 479 11.58 -9.89 -11.53
CA GLU A 479 11.43 -11.24 -12.08
C GLU A 479 9.96 -11.66 -12.12
N VAL A 480 9.24 -11.46 -11.01
CA VAL A 480 7.79 -11.74 -10.91
C VAL A 480 7.00 -10.85 -11.88
N ILE A 481 7.36 -9.58 -12.00
CA ILE A 481 6.74 -8.65 -12.97
C ILE A 481 6.94 -9.17 -14.41
N ARG A 482 8.18 -9.53 -14.80
CA ARG A 482 8.47 -10.04 -16.15
C ARG A 482 7.78 -11.39 -16.44
N GLY A 483 7.61 -12.23 -15.41
CA GLY A 483 6.98 -13.54 -15.54
C GLY A 483 5.47 -13.49 -15.72
N ALA A 484 4.82 -12.39 -15.34
CA ALA A 484 3.37 -12.25 -15.33
C ALA A 484 2.76 -12.06 -16.73
N ALA A 485 1.61 -12.67 -16.99
CA ALA A 485 0.77 -12.36 -18.15
C ALA A 485 0.11 -11.00 -18.00
N VAL A 486 -0.37 -10.66 -16.81
CA VAL A 486 -0.95 -9.35 -16.49
C VAL A 486 -0.36 -8.80 -15.20
N ILE A 487 0.03 -7.53 -15.21
CA ILE A 487 0.43 -6.78 -14.01
C ILE A 487 -0.66 -5.78 -13.65
N HIS A 488 -0.93 -5.64 -12.36
CA HIS A 488 -2.07 -4.88 -11.86
C HIS A 488 -1.62 -3.80 -10.89
N PHE A 489 -1.99 -2.56 -11.19
CA PHE A 489 -1.72 -1.37 -10.39
C PHE A 489 -2.79 -1.12 -9.32
N ASN A 490 -3.39 -2.20 -8.80
CA ASN A 490 -4.39 -2.11 -7.75
C ASN A 490 -3.84 -1.44 -6.50
N GLY A 491 -4.67 -0.58 -5.92
CA GLY A 491 -4.33 0.30 -4.81
C GLY A 491 -4.40 1.78 -5.19
N ASN A 492 -3.87 2.61 -4.30
CA ASN A 492 -4.02 4.07 -4.41
C ASN A 492 -2.96 4.72 -5.30
N MET A 493 -1.84 4.05 -5.57
CA MET A 493 -0.73 4.61 -6.35
C MET A 493 -0.87 4.25 -7.84
N LYS A 494 -2.00 4.65 -8.44
CA LYS A 494 -2.32 4.38 -9.86
C LYS A 494 -1.30 5.08 -10.78
N PRO A 495 -0.96 4.51 -11.96
CA PRO A 495 0.17 4.98 -12.78
C PRO A 495 -0.04 6.35 -13.45
N TRP A 496 -1.30 6.78 -13.59
CA TRP A 496 -1.68 8.11 -14.09
C TRP A 496 -1.75 9.19 -13.01
N LEU A 497 -1.38 8.88 -11.75
CA LEU A 497 -1.34 9.83 -10.64
C LEU A 497 0.10 10.22 -10.32
N ASP A 498 0.29 11.46 -9.84
CA ASP A 498 1.62 11.94 -9.40
C ASP A 498 2.19 11.15 -8.22
N VAL A 499 1.33 10.49 -7.44
CA VAL A 499 1.71 9.66 -6.29
C VAL A 499 2.12 8.23 -6.71
N ALA A 500 2.08 7.90 -8.00
CA ALA A 500 2.50 6.59 -8.51
C ALA A 500 3.92 6.21 -8.06
N PHE A 501 4.17 4.92 -7.88
CA PHE A 501 5.54 4.47 -7.67
C PHE A 501 6.35 4.63 -8.97
N ASN A 502 7.33 5.54 -8.94
CA ASN A 502 8.19 5.85 -10.09
C ASN A 502 8.82 4.61 -10.73
N GLN A 503 9.20 3.61 -9.93
CA GLN A 503 9.79 2.35 -10.39
C GLN A 503 8.86 1.47 -11.23
N TYR A 504 7.53 1.64 -11.13
CA TYR A 504 6.55 0.88 -11.91
C TYR A 504 5.90 1.71 -13.01
N LYS A 505 5.98 3.05 -12.95
CA LYS A 505 5.31 3.95 -13.89
C LYS A 505 5.62 3.64 -15.35
N ALA A 506 6.89 3.33 -15.66
CA ALA A 506 7.36 2.98 -17.00
C ALA A 506 6.69 1.73 -17.61
N LEU A 507 6.19 0.81 -16.77
CA LEU A 507 5.50 -0.39 -17.25
C LEU A 507 4.15 -0.05 -17.87
N TRP A 508 3.51 1.04 -17.43
CA TRP A 508 2.25 1.55 -17.95
C TRP A 508 2.46 2.63 -19.02
N THR A 509 3.35 3.61 -18.78
CA THR A 509 3.54 4.75 -19.70
C THR A 509 4.07 4.35 -21.07
N LYS A 510 4.80 3.23 -21.19
CA LYS A 510 5.24 2.68 -22.49
C LYS A 510 4.08 2.31 -23.43
N HIS A 511 2.86 2.15 -22.88
CA HIS A 511 1.66 1.87 -23.66
C HIS A 511 0.81 3.09 -23.95
N VAL A 512 1.12 4.24 -23.34
CA VAL A 512 0.41 5.49 -23.60
C VAL A 512 0.80 6.03 -24.96
N ASP A 513 -0.20 6.48 -25.71
CA ASP A 513 0.00 7.13 -26.99
C ASP A 513 0.46 8.58 -26.81
N THR A 514 1.76 8.79 -26.66
CA THR A 514 2.36 10.11 -26.42
C THR A 514 2.21 11.07 -27.61
N GLU A 515 1.84 10.57 -28.78
CA GLU A 515 1.59 11.37 -29.97
C GLU A 515 0.13 11.85 -30.06
N MET A 516 -0.73 11.45 -29.12
CA MET A 516 -2.10 11.93 -29.06
C MET A 516 -2.13 13.41 -28.63
N GLU A 517 -2.53 14.30 -29.55
CA GLU A 517 -2.52 15.76 -29.35
C GLU A 517 -3.19 16.22 -28.04
N PHE A 518 -4.25 15.54 -27.62
CA PHE A 518 -4.99 15.87 -26.40
C PHE A 518 -4.15 15.65 -25.12
N LEU A 519 -3.22 14.70 -25.10
CA LEU A 519 -2.37 14.45 -23.93
C LEU A 519 -1.38 15.60 -23.72
N THR A 520 -0.78 16.08 -24.80
CA THR A 520 0.13 17.24 -24.79
C THR A 520 -0.61 18.49 -24.33
N LEU A 521 -1.82 18.73 -24.83
CA LEU A 521 -2.65 19.89 -24.45
C LEU A 521 -3.10 19.85 -22.99
N CYS A 522 -3.21 18.66 -22.40
CA CYS A 522 -3.67 18.47 -21.04
C CYS A 522 -2.54 18.26 -20.02
N ASN A 523 -1.30 18.57 -20.41
CA ASN A 523 -0.11 18.50 -19.55
C ASN A 523 0.00 17.15 -18.81
N PHE A 524 -0.23 16.04 -19.52
CA PHE A 524 0.10 14.74 -18.95
C PHE A 524 1.62 14.67 -18.75
N GLY A 525 2.04 14.64 -17.48
CA GLY A 525 3.42 14.39 -17.10
C GLY A 525 3.77 12.92 -17.35
N LEU A 526 3.95 12.56 -18.62
CA LEU A 526 4.31 11.23 -19.09
C LEU A 526 5.74 10.86 -18.66
#